data_AF-A0A847L2T9-F1
#
_entry.id   AF-A0A847L2T9-F1
#
_cell.length_a   1.000
_cell.length_b   1.000
_cell.length_c   1.000
_cell.angle_alpha   90.00
_cell.angle_beta   90.00
_cell.angle_gamma   90.00
#
_symmetry.space_group_name_H-M   'P 1'
#
loop_
_entity.id
_entity.type
_entity.pdbx_description
1 polymer ?
#
loop_
_entity_poly.entity_id
_entity_poly.type
_entity_poly.pdbx_seq_one_letter_code
_entity_poly.pdbx_strand_id
1 'polypeptide(L)'
;KHVKLLEKDNRVCVTFCTENNRIFYQHLDVACSYSMESKSVLVRGKIEFIEDMEEKDRLMKLFMKHYTDREFKISTPAIRNVKIWLLEPEKVTAKAFGQNFKYKDNYL
;
A
#
# COMPACT_ATOMS: atom_id res chain seq x y z
N LYS A 1 -12.56 10.78 -10.96
CA LYS A 1 -13.59 9.91 -10.35
C LYS A 1 -13.27 9.59 -8.88
N HIS A 2 -12.08 9.10 -8.56
CA HIS A 2 -11.67 8.75 -7.19
C HIS A 2 -11.68 9.92 -6.20
N VAL A 3 -11.17 11.09 -6.58
CA VAL A 3 -11.17 12.30 -5.72
C VAL A 3 -12.59 12.65 -5.23
N LYS A 4 -13.57 12.69 -6.14
CA LYS A 4 -14.97 13.00 -5.81
C LYS A 4 -15.64 11.96 -4.90
N LEU A 5 -15.15 10.72 -4.90
CA LEU A 5 -15.65 9.68 -3.98
C LEU A 5 -15.08 9.90 -2.59
N LEU A 6 -13.80 10.24 -2.48
CA LEU A 6 -13.14 10.55 -1.21
C LEU A 6 -13.66 11.84 -0.57
N GLU A 7 -14.09 12.82 -1.37
CA GLU A 7 -14.79 14.02 -0.88
C GLU A 7 -16.17 13.69 -0.27
N LYS A 8 -16.79 12.57 -0.66
CA LYS A 8 -18.08 12.11 -0.11
C LYS A 8 -17.93 11.17 1.06
N ASP A 9 -16.97 10.24 0.97
CA ASP A 9 -16.63 9.28 2.01
C ASP A 9 -15.11 9.06 1.99
N ASN A 10 -14.43 9.59 3.00
CA ASN A 10 -12.98 9.59 3.06
C ASN A 10 -12.41 8.34 3.75
N ARG A 11 -13.25 7.36 4.11
CA ARG A 11 -12.80 6.10 4.71
C ARG A 11 -12.15 5.24 3.64
N VAL A 12 -10.94 4.77 3.91
CA VAL A 12 -10.16 3.96 2.97
C VAL A 12 -9.53 2.76 3.65
N CYS A 13 -9.18 1.77 2.83
CA CYS A 13 -8.34 0.64 3.22
C CYS A 13 -7.20 0.52 2.20
N VAL A 14 -5.99 0.90 2.61
CA VAL A 14 -4.79 0.73 1.80
C VAL A 14 -4.20 -0.65 2.07
N THR A 15 -3.93 -1.40 1.01
CA THR A 15 -3.39 -2.76 1.11
C THR A 15 -2.01 -2.81 0.49
N PHE A 16 -1.03 -3.26 1.26
CA PHE A 16 0.31 -3.56 0.80
C PHE A 16 0.47 -5.08 0.72
N CYS A 17 0.96 -5.58 -0.41
CA CYS A 17 1.22 -7.00 -0.64
C CYS A 17 2.66 -7.18 -1.12
N THR A 18 3.27 -8.31 -0.80
CA THR A 18 4.57 -8.71 -1.37
C THR A 18 4.44 -9.04 -2.85
N GLU A 19 5.45 -8.67 -3.65
CA GLU A 19 5.47 -8.90 -5.10
C GLU A 19 5.84 -10.36 -5.46
N ASN A 20 6.76 -10.96 -4.70
CA ASN A 20 7.28 -12.31 -4.97
C ASN A 20 6.47 -13.41 -4.29
N ASN A 21 5.17 -13.47 -4.58
CA ASN A 21 4.32 -14.53 -4.05
C ASN A 21 4.61 -15.85 -4.78
N ARG A 22 4.85 -16.92 -4.02
CA ARG A 22 5.16 -18.26 -4.55
C ARG A 22 3.94 -19.16 -4.43
N ILE A 23 3.75 -20.07 -5.38
CA ILE A 23 2.73 -21.12 -5.26
C ILE A 23 3.40 -22.37 -4.70
N PHE A 24 2.75 -22.99 -3.73
CA PHE A 24 3.16 -24.27 -3.16
C PHE A 24 1.98 -25.24 -3.16
N TYR A 25 2.26 -26.54 -3.04
CA TYR A 25 1.25 -27.59 -3.07
C TYR A 25 1.55 -28.71 -2.08
N GLN A 26 0.50 -29.37 -1.58
CA GLN A 26 0.65 -30.60 -0.79
C GLN A 26 0.62 -31.86 -1.67
N HIS A 27 -0.23 -31.87 -2.69
CA HIS A 27 -0.42 -32.99 -3.62
C HIS A 27 -0.51 -32.47 -5.06
N LEU A 28 0.42 -32.89 -5.92
CA LEU A 28 0.56 -32.37 -7.29
C LEU A 28 -0.75 -32.48 -8.09
N ASP A 29 -1.48 -33.59 -7.92
CA ASP A 29 -2.68 -33.89 -8.71
C ASP A 29 -3.98 -33.32 -8.10
N VAL A 30 -3.91 -32.66 -6.93
CA VAL A 30 -5.09 -32.12 -6.23
C VAL A 30 -5.06 -30.60 -6.25
N ALA A 31 -5.91 -30.00 -7.08
CA ALA A 31 -6.00 -28.54 -7.24
C ALA A 31 -6.25 -27.78 -5.91
N CYS A 32 -7.08 -28.33 -5.02
CA CYS A 32 -7.36 -27.72 -3.71
C CYS A 32 -6.18 -27.77 -2.74
N SER A 33 -5.10 -28.48 -3.08
CA SER A 33 -3.89 -28.55 -2.25
C SER A 33 -2.90 -27.41 -2.53
N TYR A 34 -3.13 -26.64 -3.60
CA TYR A 34 -2.31 -25.50 -3.98
C TYR A 34 -2.69 -24.27 -3.16
N SER A 35 -1.69 -23.51 -2.75
CA SER A 35 -1.89 -22.24 -2.05
C SER A 35 -0.73 -21.29 -2.34
N MET A 36 -0.98 -20.00 -2.11
CA MET A 36 0.00 -18.95 -2.34
C MET A 36 0.70 -18.58 -1.02
N GLU A 37 2.01 -18.54 -1.01
CA GLU A 37 2.77 -17.90 0.06
C GLU A 37 2.76 -16.39 -0.19
N SER A 38 2.13 -15.64 0.72
CA SER A 38 2.05 -14.18 0.60
C SER A 38 2.01 -13.50 1.96
N LYS A 39 2.48 -12.25 2.00
CA LYS A 39 2.37 -11.38 3.17
C LYS A 39 1.65 -10.11 2.76
N SER A 40 0.75 -9.66 3.61
CA SER A 40 -0.04 -8.45 3.37
C SER A 40 -0.21 -7.62 4.64
N VAL A 41 -0.29 -6.31 4.45
CA VAL A 41 -0.63 -5.33 5.48
C VAL A 41 -1.82 -4.51 4.99
N LEU A 42 -2.88 -4.46 5.79
CA LEU A 42 -4.06 -3.66 5.54
C LEU A 42 -4.08 -2.51 6.54
N VAL A 43 -4.16 -1.30 6.03
CA VAL A 43 -4.26 -0.06 6.79
C VAL A 43 -5.62 0.55 6.53
N ARG A 44 -6.48 0.55 7.55
CA ARG A 44 -7.78 1.22 7.54
C ARG A 44 -7.64 2.58 8.20
N GLY A 45 -8.26 3.58 7.61
CA GLY A 45 -8.21 4.95 8.12
C GLY A 45 -9.03 5.91 7.29
N LYS A 46 -8.74 7.20 7.46
CA LYS A 46 -9.41 8.28 6.75
C LYS A 46 -8.41 9.13 5.98
N ILE A 47 -8.82 9.61 4.82
CA ILE A 47 -8.05 10.58 4.04
C ILE A 47 -8.36 12.01 4.48
N GLU A 48 -7.31 12.76 4.74
CA GLU A 48 -7.31 14.21 4.84
C GLU A 48 -6.69 14.81 3.57
N PHE A 49 -7.31 15.86 3.03
CA PHE A 49 -6.73 16.64 1.94
C PHE A 49 -5.95 17.81 2.51
N ILE A 50 -4.64 17.77 2.32
CA ILE A 50 -3.78 18.88 2.71
C ILE A 50 -3.92 19.96 1.64
N GLU A 51 -4.27 21.18 2.05
CA GLU A 51 -4.43 22.33 1.14
C GLU A 51 -3.37 23.42 1.35
N ASP A 52 -2.73 23.47 2.52
CA ASP A 52 -1.64 24.39 2.81
C ASP A 52 -0.43 24.16 1.88
N MET A 53 0.11 25.23 1.32
CA MET A 53 1.12 25.15 0.26
C MET A 53 2.50 24.77 0.79
N GLU A 54 2.86 25.22 1.99
CA GLU A 54 4.15 24.89 2.62
C GLU A 54 4.14 23.43 3.07
N GLU A 55 3.03 23.00 3.68
CA GLU A 55 2.84 21.62 4.11
C GLU A 55 2.78 20.67 2.92
N LYS A 56 2.15 21.07 1.80
CA LYS A 56 2.19 20.28 0.57
C LYS A 56 3.61 20.05 0.07
N ASP A 57 4.43 21.11 0.00
CA ASP A 57 5.82 21.01 -0.44
C ASP A 57 6.63 20.09 0.48
N ARG A 58 6.46 20.25 1.81
CA ARG A 58 7.12 19.41 2.82
C ARG A 58 6.75 17.94 2.68
N LEU A 59 5.45 17.62 2.60
CA LEU A 59 4.96 16.25 2.50
C LEU A 59 5.33 15.59 1.18
N MET A 60 5.30 16.33 0.06
CA MET A 60 5.73 15.79 -1.23
C MET A 60 7.22 15.44 -1.23
N LYS A 61 8.07 16.30 -0.65
CA LYS A 61 9.50 16.00 -0.48
C LYS A 61 9.72 14.77 0.40
N LEU A 62 8.98 14.64 1.50
CA LEU A 62 9.04 13.46 2.36
C LEU A 62 8.60 12.19 1.61
N PHE A 63 7.52 12.27 0.84
CA PHE A 63 7.02 11.17 0.04
C PHE A 63 8.05 10.68 -0.99
N MET A 64 8.73 11.60 -1.67
CA MET A 64 9.75 11.26 -2.67
C MET A 64 10.96 10.53 -2.09
N LYS A 65 11.26 10.71 -0.79
CA LYS A 65 12.35 9.97 -0.11
C LYS A 65 12.11 8.46 -0.05
N HIS A 66 10.87 8.00 -0.20
CA HIS A 66 10.57 6.56 -0.31
C HIS A 66 11.01 5.96 -1.65
N TYR A 67 11.27 6.79 -2.67
CA TYR A 67 11.65 6.35 -4.01
C TYR A 67 13.11 6.68 -4.35
N THR A 68 13.68 7.73 -3.77
CA THR A 68 15.06 8.14 -4.04
C THR A 68 15.57 9.12 -2.97
N ASP A 69 16.88 9.08 -2.69
CA ASP A 69 17.54 9.97 -1.72
C ASP A 69 17.81 11.39 -2.24
N ARG A 70 17.30 11.74 -3.43
CA ARG A 70 17.54 13.05 -4.05
C ARG A 70 16.70 14.15 -3.40
N GLU A 71 17.29 15.34 -3.33
CA GLU A 71 16.54 16.55 -2.99
C GLU A 71 15.84 17.12 -4.23
N PHE A 72 14.56 17.42 -4.10
CA PHE A 72 13.75 18.00 -5.17
C PHE A 72 13.35 19.44 -4.85
N LYS A 73 13.46 20.31 -5.84
CA LYS A 73 12.82 21.63 -5.83
C LYS A 73 11.50 21.53 -6.60
N ILE A 74 10.40 21.80 -5.92
CA ILE A 74 9.06 21.75 -6.51
C ILE A 74 8.61 23.20 -6.75
N SER A 75 8.16 23.49 -7.96
CA SER A 75 7.69 24.84 -8.30
C SER A 75 6.31 25.11 -7.68
N THR A 76 6.03 26.36 -7.33
CA THR A 76 4.74 26.78 -6.79
C THR A 76 3.55 26.42 -7.71
N PRO A 77 3.64 26.52 -9.04
CA PRO A 77 2.56 26.07 -9.92
C PRO A 77 2.34 24.55 -9.88
N ALA A 78 3.42 23.76 -9.74
CA ALA A 78 3.32 22.31 -9.65
C ALA A 78 2.65 21.89 -8.36
N ILE A 79 3.07 22.45 -7.22
CA ILE A 79 2.50 22.08 -5.91
C ILE A 79 1.04 22.53 -5.76
N ARG A 80 0.64 23.63 -6.43
CA ARG A 80 -0.75 24.10 -6.47
C ARG A 80 -1.68 23.11 -7.19
N ASN A 81 -1.18 22.44 -8.21
CA ASN A 81 -1.99 21.57 -9.08
C ASN A 81 -2.05 20.11 -8.60
N VAL A 82 -1.44 19.78 -7.47
CA VAL A 82 -1.51 18.44 -6.87
C VAL A 82 -2.39 18.45 -5.61
N LYS A 83 -3.12 17.35 -5.43
CA LYS A 83 -3.83 17.04 -4.19
C LYS A 83 -3.02 16.01 -3.42
N ILE A 84 -2.61 16.35 -2.20
CA ILE A 84 -1.92 15.43 -1.30
C ILE A 84 -2.95 14.77 -0.39
N TRP A 85 -2.93 13.45 -0.37
CA TRP A 85 -3.82 12.63 0.44
C TRP A 85 -3.01 12.13 1.63
N LEU A 86 -3.32 12.64 2.81
CA LEU A 86 -2.74 12.14 4.04
C LEU A 86 -3.69 11.09 4.62
N LEU A 87 -3.20 9.87 4.80
CA LEU A 87 -3.96 8.81 5.46
C LEU A 87 -3.68 8.84 6.96
N GLU A 88 -4.70 9.10 7.77
CA GLU A 88 -4.66 8.90 9.21
C GLU A 88 -5.02 7.43 9.52
N PRO A 89 -4.07 6.58 9.97
CA PRO A 89 -4.34 5.18 10.24
C PRO A 89 -5.17 5.01 11.52
N GLU A 90 -6.33 4.36 11.41
CA GLU A 90 -7.16 4.01 12.56
C GLU A 90 -6.90 2.55 13.00
N LYS A 91 -6.63 1.66 12.04
CA LYS A 91 -6.36 0.24 12.30
C LYS A 91 -5.39 -0.33 11.28
N VAL A 92 -4.32 -0.94 11.79
CA VAL A 92 -3.37 -1.71 10.99
C VAL A 92 -3.51 -3.18 11.31
N THR A 93 -3.62 -4.01 10.29
CA THR A 93 -3.63 -5.47 10.41
C THR A 93 -2.67 -6.08 9.43
N ALA A 94 -2.00 -7.16 9.81
CA ALA A 94 -1.10 -7.91 8.94
C ALA A 94 -1.53 -9.36 8.87
N LYS A 95 -1.33 -9.99 7.71
CA LYS A 95 -1.59 -11.40 7.49
C LYS A 95 -0.48 -12.01 6.65
N ALA A 96 0.09 -13.09 7.16
CA ALA A 96 0.89 -14.01 6.37
C ALA A 96 0.01 -15.21 6.00
N PHE A 97 -0.06 -15.52 4.73
CA PHE A 97 -0.78 -16.66 4.17
C PHE A 97 0.24 -17.66 3.65
N GLY A 98 -0.07 -18.96 3.75
CA GLY A 98 0.83 -20.00 3.25
C GLY A 98 2.01 -20.40 4.14
N GLN A 99 2.08 -19.96 5.41
CA GLN A 99 3.27 -20.14 6.27
C GLN A 99 3.30 -21.42 7.13
N ASN A 100 2.17 -22.12 7.31
CA ASN A 100 2.02 -23.21 8.30
C ASN A 100 2.12 -24.63 7.70
N PHE A 101 2.81 -24.79 6.56
CA PHE A 101 2.87 -26.08 5.86
C PHE A 101 4.09 -26.89 6.31
N LYS A 102 3.88 -28.19 6.57
CA LYS A 102 4.92 -29.12 7.04
C LYS A 102 5.97 -29.43 5.98
N TYR A 103 5.64 -29.27 4.71
CA TYR A 103 6.51 -29.60 3.57
C TYR A 103 7.02 -28.31 2.94
N LYS A 104 8.22 -27.89 3.34
CA LYS A 104 8.80 -26.60 2.95
C LYS A 104 9.47 -26.60 1.58
N ASP A 105 9.46 -27.73 0.87
CA ASP A 105 10.24 -27.91 -0.37
C ASP A 105 9.37 -28.05 -1.64
N ASN A 106 8.04 -28.08 -1.51
CA ASN A 106 7.11 -28.25 -2.63
C ASN A 106 6.64 -26.90 -3.20
N TYR A 107 7.51 -26.22 -3.94
CA TYR A 107 7.14 -25.03 -4.71
C TYR A 107 6.99 -25.35 -6.19
N LEU A 108 6.17 -24.56 -6.86
CA LEU A 108 6.22 -24.40 -8.32
C LEU A 108 7.28 -23.36 -8.71
#